data_AF-A0A0E0R055-F1
#
_entry.id   AF-A0A0E0R055-F1
#
_cell.length_a   1.000
_cell.length_b   1.000
_cell.length_c   1.000
_cell.angle_alpha   90.00
_cell.angle_beta   90.00
_cell.angle_gamma   90.00
#
_symmetry.space_group_name_H-M   'P 1'
#
loop_
_entity.id
_entity.type
_entity.pdbx_description
1 polymer ?
#
loop_
_entity_poly.entity_id
_entity_poly.type
_entity_poly.pdbx_seq_one_letter_code
_entity_poly.pdbx_strand_id
1 'polypeptide(L)'
;MPLLLRCSPAASPPLLPRRRSGSLLSAAPPGRRPLLPAAAGRVVLGCGLVTLDYLATVDAYPRPDDKIRSGELQVSGGGNAGNALTGAARLGLNTRLISKVANDEIGGTVLSELKEAGIDISHVIKNSYVYNHIRVPSNDT
;
A
#
# COMPACT_ATOMS: atom_id res chain seq x y z
N MET A 1 -2.82 -42.71 -15.68
CA MET A 1 -1.90 -42.95 -14.55
C MET A 1 -1.52 -41.60 -13.94
N PRO A 2 -2.25 -41.07 -12.93
CA PRO A 2 -1.83 -39.87 -12.24
C PRO A 2 -0.85 -40.24 -11.11
N LEU A 3 0.37 -39.70 -11.17
CA LEU A 3 1.39 -39.88 -10.15
C LEU A 3 1.13 -38.90 -9.01
N LEU A 4 0.61 -39.40 -7.90
CA LEU A 4 0.50 -38.72 -6.61
C LEU A 4 1.90 -38.47 -6.03
N LEU A 5 2.35 -37.21 -6.01
CA LEU A 5 3.55 -36.84 -5.26
C LEU A 5 3.15 -36.49 -3.82
N ARG A 6 3.35 -37.44 -2.91
CA ARG A 6 3.16 -37.28 -1.46
C ARG A 6 4.21 -36.32 -0.90
N CYS A 7 3.76 -35.24 -0.26
CA CYS A 7 4.60 -34.43 0.63
C CYS A 7 4.92 -35.25 1.90
N SER A 8 6.21 -35.36 2.25
CA SER A 8 6.65 -35.86 3.56
C SER A 8 6.54 -34.75 4.62
N PRO A 9 6.27 -35.06 5.90
CA PRO A 9 6.10 -34.04 6.93
C PRO A 9 7.46 -33.47 7.34
N ALA A 10 7.59 -32.15 7.30
CA ALA A 10 8.76 -31.43 7.79
C ALA A 10 8.94 -31.65 9.31
N ALA A 11 10.19 -31.88 9.70
CA ALA A 11 10.61 -32.02 11.09
C ALA A 11 10.28 -30.76 11.92
N SER A 12 9.79 -30.96 13.14
CA SER A 12 9.39 -29.88 14.05
C SER A 12 10.60 -29.09 14.58
N PRO A 13 10.56 -27.74 14.63
CA PRO A 13 11.61 -26.94 15.23
C PRO A 13 11.57 -27.01 16.78
N PRO A 14 12.68 -26.69 17.47
CA PRO A 14 12.78 -26.84 18.93
C PRO A 14 11.91 -25.83 19.68
N LEU A 15 11.34 -26.31 20.78
CA LEU A 15 10.43 -25.58 21.69
C LEU A 15 11.14 -24.40 22.36
N LEU A 16 10.76 -23.17 21.99
CA LEU A 16 11.14 -21.95 22.69
C LEU A 16 10.52 -21.91 24.10
N PRO A 17 11.17 -21.27 25.09
CA PRO A 17 10.69 -21.25 26.46
C PRO A 17 9.32 -20.56 26.57
N ARG A 18 8.40 -21.30 27.20
CA ARG A 18 7.01 -20.94 27.46
C ARG A 18 6.93 -19.60 28.18
N ARG A 19 6.52 -18.55 27.45
CA ARG A 19 6.31 -17.19 27.97
C ARG A 19 5.31 -17.27 29.13
N ARG A 20 5.75 -16.83 30.32
CA ARG A 20 4.93 -16.78 31.54
C ARG A 20 3.61 -16.07 31.25
N SER A 21 2.50 -16.73 31.59
CA SER A 21 1.15 -16.18 31.61
C SER A 21 1.05 -15.09 32.67
N GLY A 22 1.56 -13.89 32.38
CA GLY A 22 1.07 -12.69 33.04
C GLY A 22 -0.33 -12.43 32.52
N SER A 23 -1.30 -12.25 33.43
CA SER A 23 -2.66 -11.89 33.05
C SER A 23 -2.59 -10.63 32.18
N LEU A 24 -2.93 -10.78 30.90
CA LEU A 24 -3.32 -9.67 30.09
C LEU A 24 -4.61 -9.16 30.72
N LEU A 25 -4.50 -8.17 31.61
CA LEU A 25 -5.58 -7.22 31.80
C LEU A 25 -5.98 -6.80 30.39
N SER A 26 -7.16 -7.24 29.98
CA SER A 26 -7.73 -6.96 28.67
C SER A 26 -7.66 -5.46 28.49
N ALA A 27 -6.74 -5.00 27.65
CA ALA A 27 -6.81 -3.64 27.14
C ALA A 27 -8.15 -3.57 26.43
N ALA A 28 -9.08 -2.82 27.00
CA ALA A 28 -10.36 -2.54 26.37
C ALA A 28 -10.08 -2.17 24.90
N PRO A 29 -10.90 -2.66 23.95
CA PRO A 29 -10.75 -2.27 22.54
C PRO A 29 -10.64 -0.74 22.51
N PRO A 30 -9.70 -0.15 21.74
CA PRO A 30 -9.52 1.30 21.74
C PRO A 30 -10.90 1.90 21.55
N GLY A 31 -11.39 2.55 22.61
CA GLY A 31 -12.78 2.95 22.71
C GLY A 31 -13.13 3.69 21.44
N ARG A 32 -14.25 3.31 20.81
CA ARG A 32 -14.79 3.97 19.63
C ARG A 32 -15.10 5.41 20.06
N ARG A 33 -14.09 6.28 20.03
CA ARG A 33 -14.27 7.72 20.21
C ARG A 33 -15.30 8.09 19.15
N PRO A 34 -16.44 8.68 19.53
CA PRO A 34 -17.35 9.21 18.54
C PRO A 34 -16.50 10.10 17.64
N LEU A 35 -16.48 9.80 16.34
CA LEU A 35 -16.00 10.76 15.36
C LEU A 35 -16.73 12.06 15.71
N LEU A 36 -15.96 13.11 16.05
CA LEU A 36 -16.48 14.35 16.60
C LEU A 36 -17.74 14.75 15.82
N PRO A 37 -18.86 15.11 16.49
CA PRO A 37 -20.06 15.64 15.82
C PRO A 37 -19.74 16.81 14.86
N ALA A 38 -18.61 17.48 15.09
CA ALA A 38 -18.06 18.52 14.24
C ALA A 38 -17.66 18.07 12.83
N ALA A 39 -17.44 16.78 12.55
CA ALA A 39 -17.03 16.28 11.23
C ALA A 39 -18.19 16.14 10.24
N ALA A 40 -19.45 16.19 10.69
CA ALA A 40 -20.60 16.14 9.82
C ALA A 40 -20.55 17.32 8.83
N GLY A 41 -20.40 17.01 7.54
CA GLY A 41 -20.28 18.00 6.46
C GLY A 41 -18.88 18.59 6.24
N ARG A 42 -17.84 18.15 6.97
CA ARG A 42 -16.46 18.60 6.73
C ARG A 42 -15.77 17.73 5.68
N VAL A 43 -14.93 18.38 4.88
CA VAL A 43 -14.11 17.75 3.86
C VAL A 43 -12.67 17.63 4.35
N VAL A 44 -12.07 16.46 4.17
CA VAL A 44 -10.63 16.23 4.30
C VAL A 44 -10.02 16.38 2.90
N LEU A 45 -9.27 17.46 2.70
CA LEU A 45 -8.59 17.73 1.44
C LEU A 45 -7.13 17.29 1.53
N GLY A 46 -6.73 16.35 0.68
CA GLY A 46 -5.33 16.00 0.47
C GLY A 46 -4.78 16.72 -0.75
N CYS A 47 -3.60 17.31 -0.63
CA CYS A 47 -2.85 17.87 -1.74
C CYS A 47 -1.46 17.25 -1.76
N GLY A 48 -1.09 16.62 -2.86
CA GLY A 48 0.24 16.02 -2.99
C GLY A 48 0.30 14.83 -3.91
N LEU A 49 1.30 13.98 -3.66
CA LEU A 49 1.66 12.86 -4.52
C LEU A 49 0.75 11.64 -4.29
N VAL A 50 0.34 11.05 -5.41
CA VAL A 50 -0.18 9.68 -5.49
C VAL A 50 0.75 8.89 -6.40
N THR A 51 1.08 7.67 -6.00
CA THR A 51 2.00 6.79 -6.75
C THR A 51 1.37 5.43 -6.96
N LEU A 52 2.03 4.66 -7.81
CA LEU A 52 1.82 3.23 -7.96
C LEU A 52 3.14 2.56 -7.61
N ASP A 53 3.12 1.76 -6.56
CA ASP A 53 4.30 1.13 -5.98
C ASP A 53 4.41 -0.29 -6.56
N TYR A 54 5.55 -0.54 -7.20
CA TYR A 54 5.92 -1.86 -7.72
C TYR A 54 6.79 -2.57 -6.69
N LEU A 55 6.25 -3.61 -6.08
CA LEU A 55 6.91 -4.39 -5.04
C LEU A 55 7.31 -5.74 -5.63
N ALA A 56 8.60 -5.92 -5.88
CA ALA A 56 9.16 -7.16 -6.38
C ALA A 56 9.92 -7.90 -5.27
N THR A 57 9.63 -9.19 -5.12
CA THR A 57 10.41 -10.07 -4.22
C THR A 57 11.69 -10.52 -4.91
N VAL A 58 12.79 -10.60 -4.14
CA VAL A 58 14.10 -11.04 -4.60
C VAL A 58 14.75 -11.91 -3.53
N ASP A 59 15.52 -12.91 -3.95
CA ASP A 59 16.18 -13.85 -3.03
C ASP A 59 17.26 -13.19 -2.17
N ALA A 60 17.87 -12.12 -2.68
CA ALA A 60 18.89 -11.33 -2.00
C ALA A 60 18.93 -9.90 -2.56
N TYR A 61 19.51 -8.98 -1.79
CA TYR A 61 19.79 -7.63 -2.26
C TYR A 61 20.83 -7.66 -3.39
N PRO A 62 20.58 -7.02 -4.55
CA PRO A 62 21.49 -7.08 -5.70
C PRO A 62 22.77 -6.32 -5.41
N ARG A 63 23.91 -6.87 -5.84
CA ARG A 63 25.16 -6.11 -5.94
C ARG A 63 25.12 -5.26 -7.22
N PRO A 64 25.99 -4.24 -7.36
CA PRO A 64 26.12 -3.52 -8.61
C PRO A 64 26.28 -4.48 -9.80
N ASP A 65 25.54 -4.21 -10.87
CA ASP A 65 25.50 -4.99 -12.12
C ASP A 65 24.95 -6.43 -12.07
N ASP A 66 24.51 -6.92 -10.90
CA ASP A 66 23.86 -8.23 -10.83
C ASP A 66 22.50 -8.19 -11.55
N LYS A 67 22.24 -9.22 -12.37
CA LYS A 67 20.93 -9.48 -12.97
C LYS A 67 20.24 -10.59 -12.21
N ILE A 68 19.47 -10.22 -11.19
CA ILE A 68 18.69 -11.16 -10.38
C ILE A 68 17.28 -11.28 -10.93
N ARG A 69 16.76 -12.51 -11.02
CA ARG A 69 15.37 -12.73 -11.38
C ARG A 69 14.47 -12.40 -10.18
N SER A 70 13.49 -11.51 -10.40
CA SER A 70 12.43 -11.28 -9.43
C SER A 70 11.52 -12.50 -9.29
N GLY A 71 11.03 -12.73 -8.08
CA GLY A 71 9.95 -13.67 -7.81
C GLY A 71 8.59 -13.05 -8.14
N GLU A 72 7.73 -12.96 -7.13
CA GLU A 72 6.43 -12.29 -7.22
C GLU A 72 6.59 -10.77 -7.42
N LEU A 73 5.74 -10.20 -8.27
CA LEU A 73 5.55 -8.77 -8.46
C LEU A 73 4.14 -8.39 -8.01
N GLN A 74 4.06 -7.53 -7.00
CA GLN A 74 2.82 -6.92 -6.54
C GLN A 74 2.79 -5.46 -6.97
N VAL A 75 1.62 -5.02 -7.42
CA VAL A 75 1.31 -3.63 -7.73
C VAL A 75 0.32 -3.10 -6.69
N SER A 76 0.60 -1.94 -6.10
CA SER A 76 -0.29 -1.29 -5.13
C SER A 76 -0.27 0.22 -5.31
N GLY A 77 -1.41 0.89 -5.14
CA GLY A 77 -1.44 2.34 -4.96
C GLY A 77 -0.65 2.79 -3.73
N GLY A 78 -0.06 3.98 -3.84
CA GLY A 78 0.80 4.57 -2.83
C GLY A 78 0.78 6.10 -2.84
N GLY A 79 1.87 6.67 -2.31
CA GLY A 79 2.07 8.10 -2.19
C GLY A 79 1.46 8.69 -0.92
N ASN A 80 2.11 9.72 -0.38
CA ASN A 80 1.75 10.28 0.92
C ASN A 80 0.29 10.74 0.99
N ALA A 81 -0.20 11.42 -0.05
CA ALA A 81 -1.58 11.89 -0.10
C ALA A 81 -2.57 10.74 -0.34
N GLY A 82 -2.21 9.81 -1.23
CA GLY A 82 -3.03 8.63 -1.53
C GLY A 82 -3.26 7.76 -0.30
N ASN A 83 -2.20 7.44 0.45
CA ASN A 83 -2.28 6.63 1.66
C ASN A 83 -3.07 7.32 2.77
N ALA A 84 -2.82 8.62 3.00
CA ALA A 84 -3.53 9.38 4.03
C ALA A 84 -5.04 9.49 3.75
N LEU A 85 -5.41 9.80 2.51
CA LEU A 85 -6.82 9.91 2.13
C LEU A 85 -7.51 8.55 2.11
N THR A 86 -6.83 7.48 1.70
CA THR A 86 -7.39 6.12 1.77
C THR A 86 -7.69 5.73 3.21
N GLY A 87 -6.80 6.05 4.15
CA GLY A 87 -7.05 5.88 5.58
C GLY A 87 -8.25 6.69 6.07
N ALA A 88 -8.33 7.97 5.69
CA ALA A 88 -9.45 8.84 6.06
C ALA A 88 -10.80 8.37 5.48
N ALA A 89 -10.82 7.92 4.23
CA ALA A 89 -12.01 7.41 3.56
C ALA A 89 -12.51 6.12 4.23
N ARG A 90 -11.61 5.21 4.62
CA ARG A 90 -11.93 3.99 5.38
C ARG A 90 -12.52 4.29 6.77
N LEU A 91 -12.22 5.44 7.35
CA LEU A 91 -12.84 5.93 8.59
C LEU A 91 -14.21 6.58 8.38
N GLY A 92 -14.71 6.63 7.13
CA GLY A 92 -16.00 7.22 6.79
C GLY A 92 -15.97 8.74 6.64
N LEU A 93 -14.79 9.34 6.46
CA LEU A 93 -14.66 10.78 6.24
C LEU A 93 -14.85 11.13 4.77
N ASN A 94 -15.37 12.34 4.50
CA ASN A 94 -15.49 12.86 3.15
C ASN A 94 -14.15 13.37 2.64
N THR A 95 -13.51 12.64 1.73
CA THR A 95 -12.15 12.90 1.26
C THR A 95 -12.11 13.42 -0.17
N ARG A 96 -11.29 14.45 -0.42
CA ARG A 96 -11.02 14.99 -1.76
C ARG A 96 -9.53 15.09 -2.03
N LEU A 97 -9.12 14.88 -3.28
CA LEU A 97 -7.73 14.92 -3.71
C LEU A 97 -7.47 16.03 -4.73
N ILE A 98 -6.45 16.84 -4.47
CA ILE A 98 -5.77 17.68 -5.47
C ILE A 98 -4.43 17.04 -5.78
N SER A 99 -4.26 16.61 -7.03
CA SER A 99 -3.00 16.03 -7.49
C SER A 99 -2.85 16.18 -9.00
N LYS A 100 -1.69 15.79 -9.50
CA LYS A 100 -1.39 15.70 -10.93
C LYS A 100 -0.93 14.29 -11.23
N VAL A 101 -1.53 13.66 -12.23
CA VAL A 101 -1.25 12.28 -12.62
C VAL A 101 -0.96 12.23 -14.12
N ALA A 102 -0.14 11.27 -14.56
CA ALA A 102 0.08 11.03 -15.97
C ALA A 102 -1.22 10.58 -16.67
N ASN A 103 -1.37 10.91 -17.94
CA ASN A 103 -2.48 10.44 -18.78
C ASN A 103 -2.11 9.11 -19.48
N ASP A 104 -1.72 8.11 -18.68
CA ASP A 104 -1.33 6.77 -19.12
C ASP A 104 -2.09 5.68 -18.34
N GLU A 105 -1.86 4.41 -18.66
CA GLU A 105 -2.52 3.26 -18.02
C GLU A 105 -2.25 3.20 -16.51
N ILE A 106 -1.02 3.54 -16.09
CA ILE A 106 -0.60 3.57 -14.69
C ILE A 106 -1.41 4.66 -13.95
N GLY A 107 -1.48 5.86 -14.51
CA GLY A 107 -2.28 6.95 -13.98
C GLY A 107 -3.77 6.60 -13.92
N GLY A 108 -4.29 5.90 -14.93
CA GLY A 108 -5.64 5.35 -14.92
C GLY A 108 -5.88 4.38 -13.77
N THR A 109 -4.93 3.48 -13.52
CA THR A 109 -4.99 2.48 -12.45
C THR A 109 -5.03 3.14 -11.06
N VAL A 110 -4.11 4.08 -10.78
CA VAL A 110 -4.09 4.83 -9.51
C VAL A 110 -5.41 5.55 -9.28
N LEU A 111 -5.97 6.18 -10.31
CA LEU A 111 -7.23 6.91 -10.18
C LEU A 111 -8.44 5.98 -9.96
N SER A 112 -8.43 4.78 -10.55
CA SER A 112 -9.47 3.77 -10.28
C SER A 112 -9.43 3.33 -8.82
N GLU A 113 -8.25 2.97 -8.31
CA GLU A 113 -8.09 2.53 -6.92
C GLU A 113 -8.54 3.60 -5.91
N LEU A 114 -8.15 4.86 -6.13
CA LEU A 114 -8.56 5.97 -5.26
C LEU A 114 -10.08 6.20 -5.30
N LYS A 115 -10.70 6.06 -6.47
CA LYS A 115 -12.15 6.18 -6.63
C LYS A 115 -12.89 5.03 -5.94
N GLU A 116 -12.38 3.81 -6.06
CA GLU A 116 -12.89 2.62 -5.36
C GLU A 116 -12.76 2.75 -3.85
N ALA A 117 -11.72 3.41 -3.36
CA ALA A 117 -11.56 3.77 -1.95
C ALA A 117 -12.53 4.86 -1.46
N GLY A 118 -13.36 5.45 -2.34
CA GLY A 118 -14.34 6.48 -2.00
C GLY A 118 -13.77 7.91 -1.97
N ILE A 119 -12.60 8.14 -2.58
CA ILE A 119 -11.96 9.46 -2.64
C ILE A 119 -12.47 10.22 -3.86
N ASP A 120 -12.88 11.47 -3.67
CA ASP A 120 -13.24 12.36 -4.77
C ASP A 120 -11.99 12.88 -5.49
N ILE A 121 -11.90 12.51 -6.77
CA ILE A 121 -10.78 12.82 -7.67
C ILE A 121 -11.12 13.91 -8.71
N SER A 122 -12.24 14.62 -8.55
CA SER A 122 -12.70 15.67 -9.48
C SER A 122 -11.70 16.82 -9.70
N HIS A 123 -10.79 17.03 -8.75
CA HIS A 123 -9.74 18.06 -8.80
C HIS A 123 -8.37 17.52 -9.21
N VAL A 124 -8.29 16.30 -9.74
CA VAL A 124 -7.04 15.73 -10.24
C VAL A 124 -6.83 16.07 -11.71
N ILE A 125 -5.66 16.63 -12.02
CA ILE A 125 -5.29 16.98 -13.39
C ILE A 125 -4.52 15.82 -14.03
N LYS A 126 -5.00 15.35 -15.18
CA LYS A 126 -4.28 14.40 -16.03
C LYS A 126 -3.38 15.15 -17.00
N ASN A 127 -2.12 14.74 -17.14
CA ASN A 127 -1.17 15.39 -18.03
C ASN A 127 -0.51 14.40 -18.99
N SER A 128 -0.54 14.70 -20.29
CA SER A 128 0.02 13.84 -21.35
C SER A 128 1.53 14.02 -21.55
N TYR A 129 2.16 15.05 -20.97
CA TYR A 129 3.58 15.38 -21.16
C TYR A 129 4.50 14.91 -20.02
N VAL A 130 3.99 14.16 -19.04
CA VAL A 130 4.79 13.64 -17.93
C VAL A 130 4.66 12.13 -17.93
N TYR A 131 5.75 11.42 -18.25
CA TYR A 131 5.85 10.00 -17.99
C TYR A 131 6.04 9.77 -16.50
N ASN A 132 5.45 8.69 -15.97
CA ASN A 132 5.73 8.24 -14.62
C ASN A 132 7.23 7.90 -14.50
N HIS A 133 7.96 8.67 -13.70
CA HIS A 133 9.40 8.49 -13.55
C HIS A 133 9.66 7.38 -12.54
N ILE A 134 10.02 6.18 -13.02
CA ILE A 134 10.75 5.23 -12.18
C ILE A 134 12.19 5.75 -12.16
N ARG A 135 12.57 6.45 -11.10
CA ARG A 135 13.95 6.91 -10.92
C ARG A 135 14.78 5.73 -10.43
N VAL A 136 15.48 5.06 -11.34
CA VAL A 136 16.51 4.10 -10.96
C VAL A 136 17.65 4.92 -10.31
N PRO A 137 18.05 4.64 -9.07
CA PRO A 137 19.22 5.28 -8.49
C PRO A 137 20.43 4.94 -9.36
N SER A 138 21.03 5.95 -9.99
CA SER A 138 22.30 5.82 -10.70
C SER A 138 23.39 5.63 -9.66
N ASN A 139 24.04 4.47 -9.67
CA ASN A 139 25.13 4.15 -8.77
C ASN A 139 26.44 4.75 -9.32
N ASP A 140 26.54 6.08 -9.28
CA ASP A 140 27.81 6.81 -9.48
C ASP A 140 28.35 7.21 -8.10
N THR A 141 29.06 6.29 -7.44
CA THR A 141 30.26 6.52 -6.60
C THR A 141 30.96 5.19 -6.37
#